data_AF-A0A9C8SXC7-F1
#
_entry.id   AF-A0A9C8SXC7-F1
#
_cell.length_a   1.000
_cell.length_b   1.000
_cell.length_c   1.000
_cell.angle_alpha   90.00
_cell.angle_beta   90.00
_cell.angle_gamma   90.00
#
_symmetry.space_group_name_H-M   'P 1'
#
loop_
_entity.id
_entity.type
_entity.pdbx_description
1 polymer ?
#
loop_
_entity_poly.entity_id
_entity_poly.type
_entity_poly.pdbx_seq_one_letter_code
_entity_poly.pdbx_strand_id
1 'polypeptide(L)'
;MEKVSKVKIGDDLKKSILESVNSIGGFKRFIKPGEVVLLKPNFNTTDPFPASSDPEFIKAVVELVYDCGVKIVMIGDSATMSLNTRKVMEKLKIFDLEKMKRPPRIYVFEERKWVNKKIPGGKYLKNVSVTEFLDRADKLIFLPNLKTHSYAEFTGSLKLSVGFMKPIQRIRLHTRHLQEKVAELNKIINPDLVIMDARKCFITKGPAEGEVREPGLILASTDRVAIDVEGIKIIQSFNGNSLKDIDPWELPQIKRAIEIGISVKT
;
A
#
# COMPACT_ATOMS: atom_id res chain seq x y z
N MET A 1 6.97 -12.04 16.20
CA MET A 1 6.36 -10.87 15.49
C MET A 1 7.46 -9.90 15.01
N GLU A 2 7.57 -9.66 13.70
CA GLU A 2 8.46 -8.62 13.18
C GLU A 2 8.08 -7.22 13.71
N LYS A 3 9.08 -6.36 13.88
CA LYS A 3 8.94 -5.03 14.48
C LYS A 3 8.21 -4.07 13.53
N VAL A 4 7.05 -3.55 13.95
CA VAL A 4 6.40 -2.40 13.31
C VAL A 4 6.93 -1.13 13.96
N SER A 5 7.59 -0.28 13.17
CA SER A 5 7.96 1.06 13.61
C SER A 5 6.75 1.98 13.63
N LYS A 6 6.69 2.87 14.64
CA LYS A 6 5.65 3.88 14.81
C LYS A 6 6.32 5.20 15.19
N VAL A 7 6.34 6.15 14.26
CA VAL A 7 6.96 7.46 14.48
C VAL A 7 5.87 8.52 14.39
N LYS A 8 5.78 9.38 15.40
CA LYS A 8 4.91 10.56 15.38
C LYS A 8 5.51 11.59 14.44
N ILE A 9 4.68 12.19 13.58
CA ILE A 9 5.16 13.22 12.67
C ILE A 9 5.66 14.44 13.46
N GLY A 10 6.81 14.94 13.05
CA GLY A 10 7.29 16.29 13.39
C GLY A 10 7.04 17.26 12.24
N ASP A 11 7.73 18.41 12.27
CA ASP A 11 7.61 19.46 11.25
C ASP A 11 8.17 19.05 9.88
N ASP A 12 9.03 18.03 9.85
CA ASP A 12 9.64 17.48 8.63
C ASP A 12 9.13 16.05 8.38
N LEU A 13 8.31 15.91 7.34
CA LEU A 13 7.76 14.64 6.89
C LEU A 13 8.86 13.66 6.43
N LYS A 14 9.85 14.14 5.68
CA LYS A 14 10.94 13.32 5.15
C LYS A 14 11.78 12.75 6.30
N LYS A 15 12.07 13.57 7.31
CA LYS A 15 12.77 13.13 8.52
C LYS A 15 11.97 12.07 9.29
N SER A 16 10.66 12.27 9.46
CA SER A 16 9.77 11.32 10.15
C SER A 16 9.71 9.97 9.43
N ILE A 17 9.67 9.97 8.09
CA ILE A 17 9.73 8.74 7.28
C ILE A 17 11.09 8.05 7.46
N LEU A 18 12.19 8.80 7.35
CA LEU A 18 13.53 8.25 7.51
C LEU A 18 13.72 7.62 8.90
N GLU A 19 13.27 8.27 9.96
CA GLU A 19 13.30 7.75 11.33
C GLU A 19 12.50 6.44 11.46
N SER A 20 11.31 6.38 10.84
CA SER A 20 10.47 5.19 10.90
C SER A 20 11.13 4.00 10.20
N VAL A 21 11.74 4.21 9.04
CA VAL A 21 12.46 3.15 8.32
C VAL A 21 13.78 2.78 9.02
N ASN A 22 14.51 3.74 9.58
CA ASN A 22 15.73 3.47 10.36
C ASN A 22 15.45 2.60 11.59
N SER A 23 14.29 2.77 12.22
CA SER A 23 13.87 1.96 13.37
C SER A 23 13.70 0.47 13.08
N ILE A 24 13.61 0.08 11.80
CA ILE A 24 13.58 -1.31 11.32
C ILE A 24 14.81 -1.69 10.48
N GLY A 25 15.89 -0.91 10.56
CA GLY A 25 17.18 -1.22 9.92
C GLY A 25 17.56 -0.32 8.74
N GLY A 26 16.72 0.65 8.37
CA GLY A 26 17.03 1.68 7.37
C GLY A 26 16.88 1.21 5.92
N PHE A 27 16.80 2.15 4.99
CA PHE A 27 16.57 1.84 3.57
C PHE A 27 17.68 0.97 2.96
N LYS A 28 18.93 1.16 3.36
CA LYS A 28 20.09 0.40 2.87
C LYS A 28 20.04 -1.09 3.23
N ARG A 29 19.21 -1.50 4.20
CA ARG A 29 18.94 -2.91 4.49
C ARG A 29 18.17 -3.59 3.36
N PHE A 30 17.31 -2.84 2.67
CA PHE A 30 16.34 -3.36 1.71
C PHE A 30 16.71 -3.05 0.27
N ILE A 31 17.40 -1.93 0.04
CA ILE A 31 17.71 -1.37 -1.27
C ILE A 31 19.22 -1.28 -1.45
N LYS A 32 19.71 -1.70 -2.61
CA LYS A 32 21.12 -1.61 -3.02
C LYS A 32 21.32 -0.53 -4.08
N PRO A 33 22.52 0.08 -4.15
CA PRO A 33 22.85 0.99 -5.23
C PRO A 33 22.68 0.34 -6.61
N GLY A 34 22.16 1.11 -7.58
CA GLY A 34 21.93 0.64 -8.94
C GLY A 34 20.62 -0.12 -9.19
N GLU A 35 19.86 -0.48 -8.15
CA GLU A 35 18.56 -1.16 -8.28
C GLU A 35 17.48 -0.24 -8.88
N VAL A 36 16.45 -0.86 -9.46
CA VAL A 36 15.20 -0.22 -9.89
C VAL A 36 14.11 -0.50 -8.85
N VAL A 37 13.57 0.56 -8.25
CA VAL A 37 12.59 0.46 -7.16
C VAL A 37 11.21 0.87 -7.66
N LEU A 38 10.20 0.02 -7.46
CA LEU A 38 8.80 0.36 -7.68
C LEU A 38 8.13 0.79 -6.39
N LEU A 39 7.60 2.01 -6.37
CA LEU A 39 6.74 2.54 -5.33
C LEU A 39 5.27 2.32 -5.71
N LYS A 40 4.50 1.75 -4.79
CA LYS A 40 3.07 1.52 -4.95
C LYS A 40 2.26 2.40 -3.99
N PRO A 41 1.80 3.59 -4.42
CA PRO A 41 0.84 4.42 -3.69
C PRO A 41 -0.60 3.88 -3.81
N ASN A 42 -1.57 4.65 -3.34
CA ASN A 42 -3.01 4.40 -3.43
C ASN A 42 -3.73 5.53 -4.19
N PHE A 43 -4.16 5.30 -5.42
CA PHE A 43 -4.88 6.24 -6.28
C PHE A 43 -6.25 5.69 -6.70
N ASN A 44 -7.09 5.29 -5.73
CA ASN A 44 -8.39 4.67 -6.01
C ASN A 44 -9.38 5.65 -6.67
N THR A 45 -9.39 6.90 -6.23
CA THR A 45 -10.28 7.99 -6.69
C THR A 45 -9.53 9.31 -6.73
N THR A 46 -10.18 10.38 -7.15
CA THR A 46 -9.61 11.74 -7.17
C THR A 46 -9.63 12.43 -5.81
N ASP A 47 -10.21 11.78 -4.79
CA ASP A 47 -10.34 12.34 -3.45
C ASP A 47 -8.96 12.44 -2.78
N PRO A 48 -8.67 13.55 -2.08
CA PRO A 48 -7.36 13.79 -1.49
C PRO A 48 -7.09 12.87 -0.30
N PHE A 49 -5.87 12.93 0.22
CA PHE A 49 -5.46 12.22 1.43
C PHE A 49 -6.44 12.45 2.61
N PRO A 50 -6.91 11.39 3.31
CA PRO A 50 -6.42 10.01 3.29
C PRO A 50 -7.09 9.05 2.29
N ALA A 51 -7.97 9.52 1.40
CA ALA A 51 -8.57 8.66 0.37
C ALA A 51 -7.51 8.20 -0.65
N SER A 52 -6.76 9.13 -1.24
CA SER A 52 -5.62 8.81 -2.11
C SER A 52 -4.29 9.25 -1.47
N SER A 53 -3.17 8.71 -1.92
CA SER A 53 -1.86 9.03 -1.36
C SER A 53 -1.48 10.49 -1.61
N ASP A 54 -0.92 11.14 -0.59
CA ASP A 54 -0.44 12.52 -0.65
C ASP A 54 0.81 12.63 -1.55
N PRO A 55 0.82 13.51 -2.56
CA PRO A 55 1.99 13.75 -3.41
C PRO A 55 3.26 14.12 -2.62
N GLU A 56 3.16 14.89 -1.54
CA GLU A 56 4.34 15.28 -0.75
C GLU A 56 4.92 14.11 0.04
N PHE A 57 4.08 13.18 0.52
CA PHE A 57 4.54 11.92 1.11
C PHE A 57 5.30 11.08 0.08
N ILE A 58 4.73 10.93 -1.12
CA ILE A 58 5.38 10.16 -2.20
C ILE A 58 6.72 10.81 -2.58
N LYS A 59 6.75 12.13 -2.75
CA LYS A 59 7.96 12.90 -3.05
C LYS A 59 9.06 12.66 -2.01
N ALA A 60 8.72 12.74 -0.72
CA ALA A 60 9.68 12.49 0.36
C ALA A 60 10.26 11.06 0.29
N VAL A 61 9.43 10.06 0.01
CA VAL A 61 9.91 8.67 -0.20
C VAL A 61 10.79 8.56 -1.44
N VAL A 62 10.41 9.17 -2.57
CA VAL A 62 11.21 9.18 -3.82
C VAL A 62 12.61 9.72 -3.55
N GLU A 63 12.72 10.84 -2.83
CA GLU A 63 14.02 11.42 -2.48
C GLU A 63 14.85 10.48 -1.60
N LEU A 64 14.27 9.93 -0.53
CA LEU A 64 14.97 9.00 0.37
C LEU A 64 15.45 7.74 -0.34
N VAL A 65 14.65 7.22 -1.27
CA VAL A 65 15.03 6.06 -2.08
C VAL A 65 16.15 6.43 -3.06
N TYR A 66 16.11 7.61 -3.67
CA TYR A 66 17.21 8.10 -4.51
C TYR A 66 18.50 8.37 -3.74
N ASP A 67 18.42 8.82 -2.48
CA ASP A 67 19.57 9.01 -1.58
C ASP A 67 20.29 7.67 -1.27
N CYS A 68 19.64 6.53 -1.52
CA CYS A 68 20.27 5.20 -1.43
C CYS A 68 21.09 4.81 -2.67
N GLY A 69 21.14 5.66 -3.71
CA GLY A 69 21.92 5.41 -4.92
C GLY A 69 21.24 4.47 -5.93
N VAL A 70 19.92 4.32 -5.87
CA VAL A 70 19.15 3.53 -6.85
C VAL A 70 19.30 4.12 -8.25
N LYS A 71 19.10 3.30 -9.30
CA LYS A 71 19.17 3.77 -10.69
C LYS A 71 17.91 4.54 -11.08
N ILE A 72 16.74 3.95 -10.82
CA ILE A 72 15.43 4.48 -11.20
C ILE A 72 14.44 4.24 -10.05
N VAL A 73 13.65 5.27 -9.72
CA VAL A 73 12.42 5.11 -8.95
C VAL A 73 11.24 5.10 -9.92
N MET A 74 10.41 4.08 -9.86
CA MET A 74 9.14 3.97 -10.58
C MET A 74 7.98 4.22 -9.62
N ILE A 75 6.94 4.91 -10.06
CA ILE A 75 5.66 5.02 -9.35
C ILE A 75 4.61 4.41 -10.26
N GLY A 76 3.75 3.54 -9.72
CA GLY A 76 2.62 3.07 -10.52
C GLY A 76 1.45 2.55 -9.70
N ASP A 77 0.25 2.75 -10.25
CA ASP A 77 -1.00 2.27 -9.68
C ASP A 77 -2.07 2.08 -10.77
N SER A 78 -3.26 1.64 -10.34
CA SER A 78 -4.51 1.63 -11.09
C SER A 78 -5.72 1.88 -10.18
N ALA A 79 -6.54 2.85 -10.58
CA ALA A 79 -7.72 3.33 -9.86
C ALA A 79 -8.86 2.31 -9.83
N THR A 80 -9.97 2.71 -9.21
CA THR A 80 -11.22 1.94 -9.32
C THR A 80 -11.65 1.82 -10.78
N MET A 81 -12.32 0.72 -11.12
CA MET A 81 -12.57 0.36 -12.52
C MET A 81 -13.51 1.27 -13.29
N SER A 82 -14.32 2.05 -12.57
CA SER A 82 -15.22 3.05 -13.15
C SER A 82 -14.51 4.35 -13.51
N LEU A 83 -13.23 4.50 -13.16
CA LEU A 83 -12.44 5.70 -13.39
C LEU A 83 -11.27 5.42 -14.33
N ASN A 84 -10.78 6.49 -14.96
CA ASN A 84 -9.55 6.47 -15.73
C ASN A 84 -8.37 6.86 -14.84
N THR A 85 -7.44 5.94 -14.62
CA THR A 85 -6.29 6.12 -13.71
C THR A 85 -5.41 7.31 -14.08
N ARG A 86 -5.15 7.54 -15.38
CA ARG A 86 -4.39 8.71 -15.83
C ARG A 86 -5.04 10.01 -15.35
N LYS A 87 -6.34 10.17 -15.61
CA LYS A 87 -7.11 11.35 -15.15
C LYS A 87 -7.13 11.49 -13.62
N VAL A 88 -7.17 10.37 -12.89
CA VAL A 88 -7.08 10.38 -11.42
C VAL A 88 -5.72 10.93 -10.98
N MET A 89 -4.63 10.39 -11.53
CA MET A 89 -3.27 10.82 -11.20
C MET A 89 -2.97 12.26 -11.64
N GLU A 90 -3.54 12.72 -12.76
CA GLU A 90 -3.48 14.13 -13.21
C GLU A 90 -4.16 15.06 -12.20
N LYS A 91 -5.39 14.74 -11.78
CA LYS A 91 -6.13 15.54 -10.79
C LYS A 91 -5.44 15.57 -9.43
N LEU A 92 -4.82 14.46 -9.03
CA LEU A 92 -4.00 14.35 -7.82
C LEU A 92 -2.59 14.96 -7.98
N LYS A 93 -2.27 15.54 -9.14
CA LYS A 93 -0.97 16.16 -9.44
C LYS A 93 0.24 15.24 -9.31
N ILE A 94 0.05 13.93 -9.49
CA ILE A 94 1.13 12.95 -9.35
C ILE A 94 2.19 13.13 -10.44
N PHE A 95 1.78 13.53 -11.65
CA PHE A 95 2.71 13.82 -12.74
C PHE A 95 3.57 15.07 -12.50
N ASP A 96 3.24 15.93 -11.54
CA ASP A 96 4.12 17.06 -11.18
C ASP A 96 5.44 16.59 -10.55
N LEU A 97 5.51 15.36 -10.02
CA LEU A 97 6.75 14.77 -9.52
C LEU A 97 7.80 14.56 -10.63
N GLU A 98 7.39 14.52 -11.91
CA GLU A 98 8.33 14.45 -13.05
C GLU A 98 9.13 15.75 -13.24
N LYS A 99 8.77 16.82 -12.52
CA LYS A 99 9.51 18.11 -12.50
C LYS A 99 10.60 18.17 -11.42
N MET A 100 10.73 17.14 -10.58
CA MET A 100 11.79 17.07 -9.58
C MET A 100 13.18 17.08 -10.24
N LYS A 101 14.20 17.59 -9.52
CA LYS A 101 15.61 17.56 -9.99
C LYS A 101 16.05 16.16 -10.41
N ARG A 102 15.58 15.13 -9.70
CA ARG A 102 15.73 13.73 -10.05
C ARG A 102 14.34 13.07 -10.14
N PRO A 103 13.72 13.04 -11.32
CA PRO A 103 12.33 12.63 -11.44
C PRO A 103 12.17 11.11 -11.32
N PRO A 104 11.09 10.60 -10.70
CA PRO A 104 10.67 9.22 -10.85
C PRO A 104 10.06 8.99 -12.25
N ARG A 105 9.92 7.73 -12.65
CA ARG A 105 9.14 7.34 -13.84
C ARG A 105 7.75 6.93 -13.43
N ILE A 106 6.72 7.57 -13.96
CA ILE A 106 5.34 7.38 -13.51
C ILE A 106 4.57 6.55 -14.53
N TYR A 107 3.87 5.52 -14.04
CA TYR A 107 3.19 4.54 -14.89
C TYR A 107 1.74 4.35 -14.47
N VAL A 108 0.87 4.41 -15.48
CA VAL A 108 -0.52 3.96 -15.40
C VAL A 108 -0.55 2.50 -15.84
N PHE A 109 -0.88 1.57 -14.94
CA PHE A 109 -0.76 0.14 -15.22
C PHE A 109 -1.66 -0.34 -16.38
N GLU A 110 -2.82 0.29 -16.56
CA GLU A 110 -3.77 -0.02 -17.64
C GLU A 110 -3.23 0.26 -19.04
N GLU A 111 -2.23 1.13 -19.17
CA GLU A 111 -1.60 1.49 -20.45
C GLU A 111 -0.41 0.61 -20.81
N ARG A 112 -0.21 -0.49 -20.05
CA ARG A 112 0.94 -1.37 -20.13
C ARG A 112 0.48 -2.82 -20.17
N LYS A 113 1.42 -3.76 -20.30
CA LYS A 113 1.08 -5.17 -20.45
C LYS A 113 0.67 -5.79 -19.11
N TRP A 114 -0.18 -6.80 -19.21
CA TRP A 114 -0.65 -7.60 -18.10
C TRP A 114 -0.11 -9.03 -18.25
N VAL A 115 0.41 -9.58 -17.16
CA VAL A 115 0.99 -10.93 -17.09
C VAL A 115 0.07 -11.82 -16.27
N ASN A 116 -0.34 -12.95 -16.84
CA ASN A 116 -1.13 -13.95 -16.11
C ASN A 116 -0.23 -14.75 -15.17
N LYS A 117 -0.53 -14.74 -13.88
CA LYS A 117 0.16 -15.53 -12.85
C LYS A 117 -0.81 -16.47 -12.17
N LYS A 118 -0.35 -17.69 -11.89
CA LYS A 118 -1.03 -18.63 -10.98
C LYS A 118 -0.74 -18.19 -9.54
N ILE A 119 -1.69 -18.40 -8.65
CA ILE A 119 -1.50 -18.15 -7.22
C ILE A 119 -1.20 -19.48 -6.52
N PRO A 120 0.03 -19.69 -6.02
CA PRO A 120 0.37 -20.90 -5.29
C PRO A 120 -0.51 -21.06 -4.05
N GLY A 121 -1.21 -22.20 -3.95
CA GLY A 121 -2.12 -22.48 -2.84
C GLY A 121 -3.42 -21.65 -2.83
N GLY A 122 -3.75 -20.98 -3.94
CA GLY A 122 -4.98 -20.18 -4.06
C GLY A 122 -6.24 -21.05 -4.00
N LYS A 123 -7.04 -20.89 -2.93
CA LYS A 123 -8.32 -21.56 -2.72
C LYS A 123 -9.46 -20.78 -3.38
N TYR A 124 -9.44 -19.46 -3.25
CA TYR A 124 -10.50 -18.55 -3.72
C TYR A 124 -10.11 -17.76 -4.98
N LEU A 125 -8.81 -17.52 -5.18
CA LEU A 125 -8.23 -16.88 -6.36
C LEU A 125 -7.11 -17.77 -6.92
N LYS A 126 -7.40 -18.53 -7.98
CA LYS A 126 -6.45 -19.51 -8.56
C LYS A 126 -5.42 -18.88 -9.50
N ASN A 127 -5.82 -17.83 -10.22
CA ASN A 127 -4.99 -17.10 -11.17
C ASN A 127 -5.46 -15.65 -11.26
N VAL A 128 -4.56 -14.79 -11.71
CA VAL A 128 -4.79 -13.35 -11.81
C VAL A 128 -3.88 -12.74 -12.89
N SER A 129 -4.38 -11.72 -13.58
CA SER A 129 -3.57 -10.88 -14.46
C SER A 129 -3.04 -9.71 -13.66
N VAL A 130 -1.72 -9.62 -13.51
CA VAL A 130 -1.04 -8.52 -12.79
C VAL A 130 -0.20 -7.68 -13.73
N THR A 131 0.12 -6.45 -13.34
CA THR A 131 0.97 -5.58 -14.15
C THR A 131 2.36 -6.18 -14.37
N GLU A 132 2.95 -5.96 -15.54
CA GLU A 132 4.31 -6.41 -15.87
C GLU A 132 5.41 -5.75 -15.01
N PHE A 133 5.13 -4.63 -14.32
CA PHE A 133 6.14 -3.95 -13.51
C PHE A 133 6.61 -4.75 -12.30
N LEU A 134 5.84 -5.75 -11.85
CA LEU A 134 6.29 -6.67 -10.80
C LEU A 134 7.51 -7.50 -11.23
N ASP A 135 7.70 -7.70 -12.54
CA ASP A 135 8.83 -8.45 -13.10
C ASP A 135 9.97 -7.53 -13.59
N ARG A 136 9.79 -6.21 -13.50
CA ARG A 136 10.74 -5.19 -14.00
C ARG A 136 11.45 -4.41 -12.89
N ALA A 137 10.98 -4.52 -11.65
CA ALA A 137 11.58 -3.86 -10.49
C ALA A 137 12.41 -4.87 -9.70
N ASP A 138 13.57 -4.43 -9.23
CA ASP A 138 14.41 -5.22 -8.30
C ASP A 138 13.82 -5.17 -6.89
N LYS A 139 13.15 -4.06 -6.55
CA LYS A 139 12.53 -3.82 -5.24
C LYS A 139 11.13 -3.26 -5.36
N LEU A 140 10.28 -3.64 -4.42
CA LEU A 140 8.90 -3.18 -4.32
C LEU A 140 8.64 -2.57 -2.94
N ILE A 141 8.18 -1.32 -2.91
CA ILE A 141 7.82 -0.62 -1.68
C ILE A 141 6.35 -0.24 -1.73
N PHE A 142 5.59 -0.66 -0.72
CA PHE A 142 4.19 -0.32 -0.55
C PHE A 142 4.03 0.98 0.24
N LEU A 143 3.16 1.85 -0.24
CA LEU A 143 2.84 3.14 0.35
C LEU A 143 1.33 3.24 0.66
N PRO A 144 0.77 2.39 1.54
CA PRO A 144 -0.65 2.40 1.84
C PRO A 144 -1.03 3.62 2.69
N ASN A 145 -2.26 4.11 2.48
CA ASN A 145 -2.93 4.97 3.46
C ASN A 145 -3.71 4.09 4.45
N LEU A 146 -3.80 4.52 5.71
CA LEU A 146 -4.62 3.85 6.71
C LEU A 146 -6.10 4.28 6.59
N LYS A 147 -7.02 3.35 6.31
CA LYS A 147 -8.45 3.69 6.23
C LYS A 147 -9.37 2.48 6.39
N THR A 148 -10.57 2.68 6.91
CA THR A 148 -11.66 1.68 6.84
C THR A 148 -12.13 1.45 5.40
N HIS A 149 -12.82 0.33 5.16
CA HIS A 149 -13.37 -0.02 3.85
C HIS A 149 -14.72 -0.74 3.95
N SER A 150 -15.77 -0.19 3.32
CA SER A 150 -17.16 -0.68 3.45
C SER A 150 -17.38 -2.16 3.08
N TYR A 151 -16.57 -2.73 2.18
CA TYR A 151 -16.67 -4.17 1.80
C TYR A 151 -15.61 -5.08 2.42
N ALA A 152 -14.53 -4.52 2.97
CA ALA A 152 -13.33 -5.27 3.35
C ALA A 152 -12.91 -5.01 4.80
N GLU A 153 -13.73 -4.29 5.56
CA GLU A 153 -13.46 -3.70 6.88
C GLU A 153 -12.38 -2.60 6.86
N PHE A 154 -11.23 -2.85 6.23
CA PHE A 154 -10.12 -1.92 6.19
C PHE A 154 -9.35 -1.96 4.86
N THR A 155 -8.54 -0.93 4.64
CA THR A 155 -7.50 -0.84 3.63
C THR A 155 -6.19 -0.54 4.31
N GLY A 156 -5.18 -1.32 3.96
CA GLY A 156 -3.81 -1.19 4.40
C GLY A 156 -2.88 -1.85 3.38
N SER A 157 -1.77 -2.39 3.85
CA SER A 157 -0.73 -3.07 3.10
C SER A 157 -1.26 -4.22 2.24
N LEU A 158 -1.96 -5.20 2.83
CA LEU A 158 -2.43 -6.37 2.07
C LEU A 158 -3.41 -5.97 0.97
N LYS A 159 -4.34 -5.04 1.24
CA LYS A 159 -5.35 -4.60 0.28
C LYS A 159 -4.74 -3.76 -0.86
N LEU A 160 -3.61 -3.09 -0.61
CA LEU A 160 -2.90 -2.31 -1.62
C LEU A 160 -2.47 -3.15 -2.83
N SER A 161 -2.26 -4.45 -2.63
CA SER A 161 -1.89 -5.41 -3.68
C SER A 161 -2.95 -5.53 -4.78
N VAL A 162 -4.22 -5.23 -4.48
CA VAL A 162 -5.31 -5.22 -5.48
C VAL A 162 -5.04 -4.20 -6.59
N GLY A 163 -4.31 -3.13 -6.30
CA GLY A 163 -3.88 -2.13 -7.28
C GLY A 163 -2.94 -2.66 -8.36
N PHE A 164 -2.40 -3.89 -8.24
CA PHE A 164 -1.62 -4.53 -9.31
C PHE A 164 -2.45 -5.44 -10.19
N MET A 165 -3.70 -5.72 -9.83
CA MET A 165 -4.59 -6.62 -10.56
C MET A 165 -5.32 -5.88 -11.67
N LYS A 166 -5.45 -6.52 -12.84
CA LYS A 166 -6.16 -5.98 -14.00
C LYS A 166 -7.56 -5.53 -13.59
N PRO A 167 -7.95 -4.25 -13.81
CA PRO A 167 -9.16 -3.69 -13.22
C PRO A 167 -10.42 -4.54 -13.42
N ILE A 168 -10.64 -5.06 -14.63
CA ILE A 168 -11.83 -5.86 -14.94
C ILE A 168 -11.98 -7.11 -14.04
N GLN A 169 -10.87 -7.71 -13.60
CA GLN A 169 -10.93 -8.89 -12.73
C GLN A 169 -11.34 -8.52 -11.29
N ARG A 170 -11.25 -7.24 -10.91
CA ARG A 170 -11.65 -6.78 -9.57
C ARG A 170 -13.15 -6.97 -9.30
N ILE A 171 -14.01 -7.04 -10.33
CA ILE A 171 -15.43 -7.38 -10.14
C ILE A 171 -15.53 -8.73 -9.42
N ARG A 172 -14.90 -9.76 -10.00
CA ARG A 172 -14.90 -11.12 -9.45
C ARG A 172 -14.18 -11.22 -8.11
N LEU A 173 -13.22 -10.33 -7.85
CA LEU A 173 -12.59 -10.23 -6.53
C LEU A 173 -13.59 -9.75 -5.46
N HIS A 174 -14.41 -8.74 -5.77
CA HIS A 174 -15.35 -8.13 -4.82
C HIS A 174 -16.69 -8.87 -4.67
N THR A 175 -17.01 -9.87 -5.49
CA THR A 175 -18.31 -10.57 -5.38
C THR A 175 -18.44 -11.49 -4.16
N ARG A 176 -17.41 -12.27 -3.82
CA ARG A 176 -17.40 -13.23 -2.69
C ARG A 176 -15.98 -13.48 -2.20
N HIS A 177 -15.81 -13.77 -0.91
CA HIS A 177 -14.50 -14.06 -0.30
C HIS A 177 -13.45 -12.98 -0.59
N LEU A 178 -13.87 -11.71 -0.55
CA LEU A 178 -13.02 -10.58 -0.92
C LEU A 178 -11.73 -10.57 -0.10
N GLN A 179 -11.88 -10.66 1.22
CA GLN A 179 -10.78 -10.59 2.17
C GLN A 179 -9.79 -11.75 1.99
N GLU A 180 -10.27 -12.98 1.81
CA GLU A 180 -9.43 -14.15 1.58
C GLU A 180 -8.71 -14.09 0.22
N LYS A 181 -9.40 -13.62 -0.84
CA LYS A 181 -8.77 -13.41 -2.16
C LYS A 181 -7.69 -12.33 -2.11
N VAL A 182 -7.89 -11.27 -1.31
CA VAL A 182 -6.87 -10.23 -1.08
C VAL A 182 -5.64 -10.83 -0.41
N ALA A 183 -5.82 -11.66 0.62
CA ALA A 183 -4.71 -12.38 1.26
C ALA A 183 -3.98 -13.29 0.25
N GLU A 184 -4.71 -14.04 -0.58
CA GLU A 184 -4.13 -14.93 -1.59
C GLU A 184 -3.36 -14.18 -2.68
N LEU A 185 -3.82 -13.00 -3.11
CA LEU A 185 -3.10 -12.16 -4.07
C LEU A 185 -1.69 -11.79 -3.58
N ASN A 186 -1.53 -11.64 -2.26
CA ASN A 186 -0.25 -11.31 -1.63
C ASN A 186 0.78 -12.46 -1.68
N LYS A 187 0.42 -13.68 -2.14
CA LYS A 187 1.37 -14.78 -2.42
C LYS A 187 2.29 -14.50 -3.60
N ILE A 188 1.88 -13.67 -4.53
CA ILE A 188 2.64 -13.36 -5.76
C ILE A 188 3.09 -11.90 -5.86
N ILE A 189 2.68 -11.07 -4.90
CA ILE A 189 3.07 -9.67 -4.79
C ILE A 189 3.71 -9.53 -3.43
N ASN A 190 5.03 -9.37 -3.33
CA ASN A 190 5.75 -9.36 -2.06
C ASN A 190 6.59 -8.07 -1.96
N PRO A 191 6.10 -7.01 -1.30
CA PRO A 191 6.91 -5.83 -1.06
C PRO A 191 8.09 -6.14 -0.14
N ASP A 192 9.24 -5.54 -0.41
CA ASP A 192 10.42 -5.57 0.45
C ASP A 192 10.26 -4.66 1.67
N LEU A 193 9.42 -3.62 1.55
CA LEU A 193 9.17 -2.63 2.59
C LEU A 193 7.74 -2.06 2.45
N VAL A 194 7.09 -1.83 3.58
CA VAL A 194 5.82 -1.11 3.66
C VAL A 194 6.05 0.16 4.49
N ILE A 195 5.68 1.32 3.95
CA ILE A 195 5.68 2.61 4.64
C ILE A 195 4.24 3.13 4.60
N MET A 196 3.52 2.99 5.71
CA MET A 196 2.12 3.40 5.79
C MET A 196 2.01 4.85 6.23
N ASP A 197 1.26 5.64 5.45
CA ASP A 197 0.89 6.99 5.81
C ASP A 197 -0.37 6.96 6.68
N ALA A 198 -0.16 7.08 7.99
CA ALA A 198 -1.20 7.13 9.01
C ALA A 198 -1.26 8.53 9.66
N ARG A 199 -0.82 9.58 8.94
CA ARG A 199 -0.99 10.97 9.40
C ARG A 199 -2.45 11.32 9.57
N LYS A 200 -3.27 10.87 8.62
CA LYS A 200 -4.72 10.87 8.67
C LYS A 200 -5.24 9.47 8.33
N CYS A 201 -6.43 9.14 8.83
CA CYS A 201 -7.10 7.90 8.48
C CYS A 201 -8.62 8.08 8.40
N PHE A 202 -9.30 7.16 7.72
CA PHE A 202 -10.74 7.00 7.88
C PHE A 202 -11.04 5.97 8.97
N ILE A 203 -11.93 6.33 9.90
CA ILE A 203 -12.38 5.44 10.97
C ILE A 203 -13.76 4.83 10.71
N THR A 204 -14.47 5.29 9.67
CA THR A 204 -15.76 4.76 9.20
C THR A 204 -15.90 4.90 7.67
N LYS A 205 -16.81 4.13 7.06
CA LYS A 205 -17.33 4.23 5.66
C LYS A 205 -16.40 4.09 4.46
N GLY A 206 -15.08 4.30 4.58
CA GLY A 206 -14.14 4.38 3.45
C GLY A 206 -14.33 3.38 2.28
N PRO A 207 -13.68 3.58 1.12
CA PRO A 207 -12.30 4.07 1.08
C PRO A 207 -12.10 5.42 0.37
N ALA A 208 -13.16 6.05 -0.13
CA ALA A 208 -13.13 7.36 -0.78
C ALA A 208 -13.60 8.47 0.18
N GLU A 209 -14.65 8.20 0.95
CA GLU A 209 -15.20 9.11 1.94
C GLU A 209 -15.36 8.39 3.28
N GLY A 210 -15.12 9.11 4.37
CA GLY A 210 -15.21 8.56 5.71
C GLY A 210 -14.96 9.63 6.76
N GLU A 211 -15.24 9.29 8.01
CA GLU A 211 -14.88 10.15 9.11
C GLU A 211 -13.35 10.18 9.28
N VAL A 212 -12.77 11.37 9.14
CA VAL A 212 -11.32 11.57 9.22
C VAL A 212 -10.89 11.71 10.68
N ARG A 213 -9.78 11.06 11.01
CA ARG A 213 -9.00 11.28 12.23
C ARG A 213 -7.53 11.47 11.88
N GLU A 214 -6.78 12.05 12.81
CA GLU A 214 -5.37 12.39 12.60
C GLU A 214 -4.49 11.69 13.65
N PRO A 215 -4.10 10.42 13.43
CA PRO A 215 -3.16 9.75 14.32
C PRO A 215 -1.79 10.45 14.33
N GLY A 216 -1.42 11.11 13.23
CA GLY A 216 -0.13 11.79 13.11
C GLY A 216 1.05 10.82 13.10
N LEU A 217 0.92 9.67 12.45
CA LEU A 217 1.93 8.61 12.48
C LEU A 217 2.46 8.23 11.08
N ILE A 218 3.74 7.87 11.02
CA ILE A 218 4.32 7.09 9.92
C ILE A 218 4.69 5.70 10.46
N LEU A 219 4.13 4.66 9.85
CA LEU A 219 4.46 3.29 10.19
C LEU A 219 5.40 2.69 9.14
N ALA A 220 6.31 1.82 9.57
CA ALA A 220 7.16 1.06 8.66
C ALA A 220 7.31 -0.39 9.13
N SER A 221 7.30 -1.34 8.19
CA SER A 221 7.45 -2.76 8.47
C SER A 221 7.87 -3.52 7.21
N THR A 222 8.53 -4.67 7.40
CA THR A 222 8.72 -5.71 6.38
C THR A 222 7.58 -6.73 6.38
N ASP A 223 6.83 -6.84 7.48
CA ASP A 223 5.67 -7.71 7.59
C ASP A 223 4.37 -6.94 7.32
N ARG A 224 3.66 -7.38 6.28
CA ARG A 224 2.38 -6.80 5.82
C ARG A 224 1.21 -7.07 6.76
N VAL A 225 1.20 -8.22 7.43
CA VAL A 225 0.15 -8.56 8.41
C VAL A 225 0.37 -7.74 9.67
N ALA A 226 1.61 -7.67 10.17
CA ALA A 226 1.91 -6.95 11.40
C ALA A 226 1.55 -5.45 11.29
N ILE A 227 1.89 -4.80 10.17
CA ILE A 227 1.57 -3.38 9.97
C ILE A 227 0.07 -3.14 9.76
N ASP A 228 -0.66 -4.07 9.15
CA ASP A 228 -2.11 -3.97 9.01
C ASP A 228 -2.82 -4.12 10.35
N VAL A 229 -2.41 -5.10 11.17
CA VAL A 229 -2.93 -5.27 12.54
C VAL A 229 -2.69 -4.02 13.38
N GLU A 230 -1.50 -3.43 13.31
CA GLU A 230 -1.19 -2.21 14.04
C GLU A 230 -2.01 -1.01 13.53
N GLY A 231 -2.18 -0.89 12.21
CA GLY A 231 -3.05 0.12 11.62
C GLY A 231 -4.51 0.00 12.11
N ILE A 232 -5.04 -1.22 12.19
CA ILE A 232 -6.39 -1.47 12.71
C ILE A 232 -6.49 -1.03 14.18
N LYS A 233 -5.52 -1.37 15.02
CA LYS A 233 -5.48 -0.94 16.43
C LYS A 233 -5.45 0.58 16.58
N ILE A 234 -4.73 1.28 15.69
CA ILE A 234 -4.74 2.75 15.65
C ILE A 234 -6.15 3.27 15.33
N ILE A 235 -6.85 2.70 14.34
CA ILE A 235 -8.25 3.07 14.05
C ILE A 235 -9.14 2.81 15.28
N GLN A 236 -8.98 1.66 15.93
CA GLN A 236 -9.76 1.26 17.11
C GLN A 236 -9.59 2.19 18.31
N SER A 237 -8.46 2.91 18.40
CA SER A 237 -8.21 3.88 19.48
C SER A 237 -9.10 5.13 19.41
N PHE A 238 -9.72 5.42 18.26
CA PHE A 238 -10.62 6.57 18.12
C PHE A 238 -12.06 6.20 18.44
N ASN A 239 -12.73 7.01 19.25
CA ASN A 239 -14.16 6.86 19.51
C ASN A 239 -14.98 7.00 18.20
N GLY A 240 -16.02 6.19 18.06
CA GLY A 240 -16.90 6.15 16.89
C GLY A 240 -16.40 5.31 15.71
N ASN A 241 -15.25 4.63 15.84
CA ASN A 241 -14.72 3.80 14.76
C ASN A 241 -15.60 2.57 14.48
N SER A 242 -15.59 2.10 13.23
CA SER A 242 -16.38 0.94 12.80
C SER A 242 -15.75 -0.41 13.13
N LEU A 243 -14.56 -0.45 13.74
CA LEU A 243 -13.79 -1.67 13.98
C LEU A 243 -13.68 -2.03 15.48
N LYS A 244 -14.37 -1.31 16.37
CA LYS A 244 -14.14 -1.33 17.84
C LYS A 244 -14.26 -2.71 18.49
N ASP A 245 -15.15 -3.57 18.00
CA ASP A 245 -15.46 -4.88 18.59
C ASP A 245 -14.86 -6.05 17.78
N ILE A 246 -13.93 -5.75 16.87
CA ILE A 246 -13.31 -6.75 15.99
C ILE A 246 -11.91 -7.04 16.51
N ASP A 247 -11.58 -8.30 16.79
CA ASP A 247 -10.18 -8.70 16.95
C ASP A 247 -9.49 -8.63 15.57
N PRO A 248 -8.45 -7.79 15.38
CA PRO A 248 -7.75 -7.69 14.10
C PRO A 248 -7.23 -9.04 13.60
N TRP A 249 -6.87 -9.95 14.51
CA TRP A 249 -6.38 -11.28 14.15
C TRP A 249 -7.46 -12.20 13.62
N GLU A 250 -8.72 -11.94 13.95
CA GLU A 250 -9.87 -12.73 13.51
C GLU A 250 -10.46 -12.26 12.18
N LEU A 251 -10.01 -11.13 11.64
CA LEU A 251 -10.41 -10.68 10.31
C LEU A 251 -10.04 -11.72 9.24
N PRO A 252 -10.98 -12.12 8.35
CA PRO A 252 -10.72 -13.12 7.33
C PRO A 252 -9.48 -12.86 6.47
N GLN A 253 -9.19 -11.57 6.17
CA GLN A 253 -8.00 -11.17 5.42
C GLN A 253 -6.71 -11.50 6.18
N ILE A 254 -6.69 -11.24 7.49
CA ILE A 254 -5.53 -11.48 8.37
C ILE A 254 -5.36 -12.97 8.63
N LYS A 255 -6.43 -13.67 9.03
CA LYS A 255 -6.42 -15.13 9.23
C LYS A 255 -5.90 -15.87 8.01
N ARG A 256 -6.44 -15.56 6.83
CA ARG A 256 -6.03 -16.22 5.59
C ARG A 256 -4.57 -15.92 5.24
N ALA A 257 -4.10 -14.69 5.45
CA ALA A 257 -2.72 -14.31 5.18
C ALA A 257 -1.73 -15.10 6.06
N ILE A 258 -2.07 -15.31 7.34
CA ILE A 258 -1.27 -16.13 8.27
C ILE A 258 -1.31 -17.61 7.83
N GLU A 259 -2.50 -18.16 7.56
CA GLU A 259 -2.70 -19.55 7.15
C GLU A 259 -1.83 -19.94 5.94
N ILE A 260 -1.67 -19.02 4.97
CA ILE A 260 -0.90 -19.27 3.74
C ILE A 260 0.56 -18.77 3.80
N GLY A 261 1.02 -18.35 4.98
CA GLY A 261 2.41 -17.96 5.24
C GLY A 261 2.84 -16.65 4.58
N ILE A 262 2.00 -15.61 4.59
CA ILE A 262 2.37 -14.25 4.15
C ILE A 262 3.19 -13.51 5.21
N SER A 263 2.84 -13.69 6.48
CA SER A 263 3.56 -13.13 7.62
C SER A 263 4.71 -14.06 8.01
N VAL A 264 5.82 -13.47 8.45
CA VAL A 264 6.92 -14.26 9.01
C VAL A 264 6.46 -14.72 10.40
N LYS A 265 6.46 -16.04 10.62
CA LYS A 265 5.90 -16.75 11.77
C LYS A 265 6.07 -16.00 13.12
N THR A 266 5.00 -16.12 13.93
CA THR A 266 4.87 -15.70 15.33
C THR A 266 6.12 -15.93 16.15
#